data_AF-A0A8S0PG74-F1
#
_entry.id   AF-A0A8S0PG74-F1
#
_cell.length_a   1.000
_cell.length_b   1.000
_cell.length_c   1.000
_cell.angle_alpha   90.00
_cell.angle_beta   90.00
_cell.angle_gamma   90.00
#
_symmetry.space_group_name_H-M   'P 1'
#
loop_
_entity.id
_entity.type
_entity.pdbx_description
1 polymer ?
#
loop_
_entity_poly.entity_id
_entity_poly.type
_entity_poly.pdbx_seq_one_letter_code
_entity_poly.pdbx_strand_id
1 'polypeptide(L)'
;MDKILFLALIVLLLVPCRNAEPKFSPEFEGLGELENLDVEGNGEEEFEFLELPSWESDRASKILVNVDAFGAAGDGTSDDTQAFVNAWKQACSTPKSVLLVPEGRRYLVNATRFTGPCADKLVIQIEGTIVAPDEPKNWDPKNSRNWLDFSNLTKVLFQGGGVIDGSGGKWWAASCKKNKSNPCKGAPTALTIDSSSAISVKGLTIQNSQQMHFVISRSNSIRVFNVKVSAPEDSPNTDGIHITASTNVILQNCKIGTGDDCISIVNASSNIKMKTIYCGPGHGISIGSLGKDNSIGIVENIVLDNAFLRASTNGLRIKTWQVIFLSPESSIICTHILILVHLRTEGKSGFCREDLVMCVQYATKM
;
A
#
# COMPACT_ATOMS: atom_id res chain seq x y z
N MET A 1 39.62 21.95 27.99
CA MET A 1 39.30 21.79 26.56
C MET A 1 37.93 21.17 26.48
N ASP A 2 37.01 21.96 25.97
CA ASP A 2 35.63 22.02 26.41
C ASP A 2 34.70 21.07 25.65
N LYS A 3 33.71 20.56 26.38
CA LYS A 3 32.60 19.76 25.84
C LYS A 3 31.64 20.71 25.14
N ILE A 4 31.66 20.75 23.81
CA ILE A 4 30.69 21.52 23.02
C ILE A 4 29.39 20.73 22.91
N LEU A 5 28.39 21.19 23.67
CA LEU A 5 27.00 20.78 23.56
C LEU A 5 26.40 21.45 22.31
N PHE A 6 26.17 20.70 21.23
CA PHE A 6 25.44 21.24 20.07
C PHE A 6 23.94 21.17 20.33
N LEU A 7 23.34 22.32 20.68
CA LEU A 7 21.90 22.53 20.58
C LEU A 7 21.52 22.59 19.09
N ALA A 8 20.80 21.58 18.61
CA ALA A 8 20.09 21.68 17.34
C ALA A 8 18.83 22.54 17.56
N LEU A 9 18.78 23.72 16.96
CA LEU A 9 17.59 24.57 16.99
C LEU A 9 16.57 23.99 16.00
N ILE A 10 15.53 23.33 16.50
CA ILE A 10 14.32 23.04 15.71
C ILE A 10 13.62 24.37 15.51
N VAL A 11 13.69 24.92 14.29
CA VAL A 11 12.89 26.12 13.94
C VAL A 11 11.47 25.65 13.66
N LEU A 12 10.60 25.77 14.65
CA LEU A 12 9.15 25.62 14.49
C LEU A 12 8.65 26.88 13.76
N LEU A 13 8.53 26.83 12.44
CA LEU A 13 7.91 27.92 11.69
C LEU A 13 6.38 27.82 11.83
N LEU A 14 5.83 28.57 12.79
CA LEU A 14 4.40 28.88 12.83
C LEU A 14 4.11 29.88 11.71
N VAL A 15 3.76 29.39 10.52
CA VAL A 15 3.28 30.23 9.42
C VAL A 15 1.77 30.44 9.62
N PRO A 16 1.28 31.68 9.76
CA PRO A 16 -0.15 31.93 9.79
C PRO A 16 -0.75 31.58 8.42
N CYS A 17 -1.78 30.75 8.44
CA CYS A 17 -2.50 30.28 7.25
C CYS A 17 -3.11 31.47 6.52
N ARG A 18 -2.53 31.87 5.38
CA ARG A 18 -3.25 32.65 4.36
C ARG A 18 -3.90 31.65 3.42
N ASN A 19 -5.23 31.67 3.35
CA ASN A 19 -6.00 30.90 2.39
C ASN A 19 -5.56 31.27 0.97
N ALA A 20 -4.76 30.41 0.36
CA ALA A 20 -4.49 30.41 -1.06
C ALA A 20 -4.67 28.97 -1.54
N GLU A 21 -5.77 28.73 -2.24
CA GLU A 21 -5.99 27.48 -2.95
C GLU A 21 -4.86 27.28 -3.98
N PRO A 22 -4.16 26.13 -4.00
CA PRO A 22 -3.22 25.85 -5.06
C PRO A 22 -3.98 25.60 -6.36
N LYS A 23 -3.76 26.47 -7.36
CA LYS A 23 -4.19 26.25 -8.74
C LYS A 23 -3.45 25.05 -9.32
N PHE A 24 -4.17 23.95 -9.52
CA PHE A 24 -3.73 22.83 -10.34
C PHE A 24 -3.76 23.21 -11.83
N SER A 25 -2.74 22.81 -12.58
CA SER A 25 -2.71 22.91 -14.04
C SER A 25 -3.73 21.94 -14.67
N PRO A 26 -4.41 22.34 -15.76
CA PRO A 26 -5.47 21.53 -16.35
C PRO A 26 -4.89 20.47 -17.28
N GLU A 27 -4.72 19.26 -16.78
CA GLU A 27 -4.55 18.05 -17.61
C GLU A 27 -5.41 16.88 -17.11
N PHE A 28 -6.51 17.22 -16.41
CA PHE A 28 -7.53 16.31 -15.92
C PHE A 28 -8.88 16.62 -16.56
N GLU A 29 -8.94 16.58 -17.90
CA GLU A 29 -10.21 16.39 -18.62
C GLU A 29 -10.17 15.02 -19.28
N GLY A 30 -10.88 14.07 -18.67
CA GLY A 30 -10.97 12.70 -19.16
C GLY A 30 -10.71 11.72 -18.04
N LEU A 31 -11.72 11.52 -17.19
CA LEU A 31 -12.04 10.30 -16.41
C LEU A 31 -13.13 10.62 -15.35
N GLY A 32 -14.20 11.30 -15.78
CA GLY A 32 -15.41 11.56 -14.99
C GLY A 32 -16.38 10.37 -14.94
N GLU A 33 -15.96 9.16 -15.30
CA GLU A 33 -16.80 7.96 -15.29
C GLU A 33 -16.24 6.93 -14.31
N LEU A 34 -16.52 7.05 -13.00
CA LEU A 34 -16.51 5.93 -12.04
C LEU A 34 -17.02 6.29 -10.63
N GLU A 35 -17.87 7.31 -10.51
CA GLU A 35 -18.59 7.58 -9.27
C GLU A 35 -20.08 7.65 -9.62
N ASN A 36 -20.85 6.62 -9.22
CA ASN A 36 -22.29 6.66 -8.90
C ASN A 36 -22.85 5.24 -8.79
N LEU A 37 -22.68 4.64 -7.62
CA LEU A 37 -23.60 3.66 -7.04
C LEU A 37 -23.53 3.86 -5.54
N ASP A 38 -24.46 4.65 -5.00
CA ASP A 38 -25.08 4.49 -3.68
C ASP A 38 -26.27 5.48 -3.57
N VAL A 39 -27.48 4.92 -3.53
CA VAL A 39 -28.81 5.50 -3.25
C VAL A 39 -29.12 5.07 -1.81
N GLU A 40 -29.67 5.81 -0.84
CA GLU A 40 -30.41 7.08 -0.74
C GLU A 40 -30.36 7.55 0.73
N GLY A 41 -30.66 8.83 1.03
CA GLY A 41 -30.85 9.24 2.43
C GLY A 41 -31.01 10.72 2.83
N ASN A 42 -31.68 11.54 2.01
CA ASN A 42 -32.48 12.74 2.34
C ASN A 42 -31.87 14.00 3.03
N GLY A 43 -32.14 15.17 2.41
CA GLY A 43 -32.05 16.50 3.05
C GLY A 43 -31.63 17.65 2.12
N GLU A 44 -32.56 18.10 1.26
CA GLU A 44 -32.82 19.46 0.70
C GLU A 44 -31.66 20.50 0.72
N GLU A 45 -31.22 21.07 -0.41
CA GLU A 45 -31.86 22.26 -1.01
C GLU A 45 -31.61 22.40 -2.54
N GLU A 46 -32.72 22.76 -3.19
CA GLU A 46 -33.05 23.27 -4.54
C GLU A 46 -31.94 23.89 -5.43
N PHE A 47 -31.72 23.34 -6.64
CA PHE A 47 -31.29 24.13 -7.81
C PHE A 47 -31.87 23.55 -9.12
N GLU A 48 -32.27 24.47 -9.99
CA GLU A 48 -33.20 24.37 -11.12
C GLU A 48 -32.70 23.50 -12.30
N PHE A 49 -33.64 22.72 -12.87
CA PHE A 49 -33.43 21.62 -13.81
C PHE A 49 -33.43 22.12 -15.26
N LEU A 50 -32.32 21.95 -16.00
CA LEU A 50 -32.31 22.05 -17.46
C LEU A 50 -32.21 20.64 -18.05
N GLU A 51 -33.22 20.28 -18.84
CA GLU A 51 -33.38 18.98 -19.50
C GLU A 51 -32.19 18.65 -20.41
N LEU A 52 -31.55 17.49 -20.17
CA LEU A 52 -30.56 16.89 -21.06
C LEU A 52 -30.85 15.39 -21.25
N PRO A 53 -30.51 14.85 -22.43
CA PRO A 53 -31.23 13.79 -23.11
C PRO A 53 -30.96 12.40 -22.51
N SER A 54 -31.94 11.52 -22.67
CA SER A 54 -31.88 10.11 -22.29
C SER A 54 -30.70 9.40 -22.97
N TRP A 55 -29.59 9.29 -22.25
CA TRP A 55 -28.50 8.39 -22.60
C TRP A 55 -28.95 6.96 -22.31
N GLU A 56 -29.11 6.16 -23.36
CA GLU A 56 -29.34 4.73 -23.27
C GLU A 56 -28.16 4.06 -22.54
N SER A 57 -28.48 3.28 -21.51
CA SER A 57 -27.53 2.48 -20.75
C SER A 57 -26.92 1.39 -21.63
N ASP A 58 -25.71 1.63 -22.14
CA ASP A 58 -24.85 0.59 -22.69
C ASP A 58 -24.33 -0.30 -21.53
N ARG A 59 -25.18 -1.22 -21.06
CA ARG A 59 -24.75 -2.36 -20.23
C ARG A 59 -23.91 -3.30 -21.08
N ALA A 60 -22.67 -2.92 -21.34
CA ALA A 60 -21.70 -3.81 -21.96
C ALA A 60 -21.52 -5.04 -21.05
N SER A 61 -21.90 -6.22 -21.55
CA SER A 61 -21.77 -7.48 -20.81
C SER A 61 -20.29 -7.72 -20.50
N LYS A 62 -19.93 -7.85 -19.21
CA LYS A 62 -18.58 -8.24 -18.80
C LYS A 62 -18.37 -9.73 -19.00
N ILE A 63 -17.17 -10.15 -19.42
CA ILE A 63 -16.86 -11.58 -19.65
C ILE A 63 -16.34 -12.20 -18.36
N LEU A 64 -17.10 -13.11 -17.77
CA LEU A 64 -16.72 -13.77 -16.53
C LEU A 64 -15.74 -14.91 -16.78
N VAL A 65 -14.62 -14.90 -16.05
CA VAL A 65 -13.58 -15.93 -16.03
C VAL A 65 -13.45 -16.44 -14.61
N ASN A 66 -14.21 -17.48 -14.26
CA ASN A 66 -14.20 -18.08 -12.92
C ASN A 66 -13.05 -19.10 -12.81
N VAL A 67 -12.21 -19.00 -11.77
CA VAL A 67 -11.10 -19.94 -11.51
C VAL A 67 -11.55 -21.41 -11.43
N ASP A 68 -12.78 -21.66 -10.99
CA ASP A 68 -13.36 -23.01 -10.92
C ASP A 68 -13.52 -23.66 -12.29
N ALA A 69 -13.82 -22.86 -13.32
CA ALA A 69 -13.94 -23.34 -14.69
C ALA A 69 -12.60 -23.82 -15.27
N PHE A 70 -11.49 -23.51 -14.59
CA PHE A 70 -10.14 -23.95 -14.92
C PHE A 70 -9.63 -25.07 -14.01
N GLY A 71 -10.52 -25.68 -13.23
CA GLY A 71 -10.21 -26.86 -12.40
C GLY A 71 -9.75 -26.56 -10.99
N ALA A 72 -9.97 -25.34 -10.48
CA ALA A 72 -9.66 -25.03 -9.08
C ALA A 72 -10.54 -25.84 -8.11
N ALA A 73 -9.91 -26.54 -7.18
CA ALA A 73 -10.54 -27.37 -6.15
C ALA A 73 -11.09 -26.51 -5.00
N GLY A 74 -10.42 -25.42 -4.62
CA GLY A 74 -10.96 -24.45 -3.66
C GLY A 74 -11.25 -25.04 -2.27
N ASP A 75 -10.52 -26.08 -1.88
CA ASP A 75 -10.62 -26.79 -0.59
C ASP A 75 -9.58 -26.32 0.45
N GLY A 76 -8.64 -25.45 0.05
CA GLY A 76 -7.59 -24.87 0.86
C GLY A 76 -6.35 -25.76 1.05
N THR A 77 -6.28 -26.89 0.35
CA THR A 77 -5.25 -27.93 0.48
C THR A 77 -4.69 -28.42 -0.85
N SER A 78 -5.54 -28.57 -1.88
CA SER A 78 -5.18 -28.91 -3.24
C SER A 78 -4.50 -27.74 -3.92
N ASP A 79 -3.44 -28.01 -4.69
CA ASP A 79 -2.72 -26.96 -5.42
C ASP A 79 -3.55 -26.41 -6.59
N ASP A 80 -4.07 -25.20 -6.41
CA ASP A 80 -4.92 -24.50 -7.37
C ASP A 80 -4.12 -23.58 -8.32
N THR A 81 -2.79 -23.57 -8.22
CA THR A 81 -1.92 -22.63 -8.93
C THR A 81 -2.16 -22.64 -10.44
N GLN A 82 -2.23 -23.83 -11.05
CA GLN A 82 -2.36 -23.92 -12.50
C GLN A 82 -3.74 -23.45 -12.99
N ALA A 83 -4.80 -23.65 -12.20
CA ALA A 83 -6.13 -23.14 -12.50
C ALA A 83 -6.13 -21.61 -12.49
N PHE A 84 -5.49 -20.98 -11.49
CA PHE A 84 -5.32 -19.52 -11.43
C PHE A 84 -4.49 -18.98 -12.60
N VAL A 85 -3.38 -19.63 -12.96
CA VAL A 85 -2.55 -19.24 -14.10
C VAL A 85 -3.33 -19.30 -15.42
N ASN A 86 -4.13 -20.34 -15.62
CA ASN A 86 -4.92 -20.49 -16.83
C ASN A 86 -6.07 -19.48 -16.89
N ALA A 87 -6.78 -19.28 -15.77
CA ALA A 87 -7.82 -18.28 -15.65
C ALA A 87 -7.26 -16.86 -15.88
N TRP A 88 -6.09 -16.56 -15.31
CA TRP A 88 -5.39 -15.29 -15.54
C TRP A 88 -5.09 -15.06 -17.02
N LYS A 89 -4.52 -16.06 -17.71
CA LYS A 89 -4.19 -15.94 -19.14
C LYS A 89 -5.43 -15.56 -19.95
N GLN A 90 -6.56 -16.24 -19.72
CA GLN A 90 -7.81 -15.95 -20.40
C GLN A 90 -8.36 -14.56 -20.05
N ALA A 91 -8.42 -14.22 -18.76
CA ALA A 91 -8.94 -12.93 -18.31
C ALA A 91 -8.08 -11.78 -18.85
N CYS A 92 -6.76 -11.86 -18.70
CA CYS A 92 -5.83 -10.83 -19.11
C CYS A 92 -5.83 -10.60 -20.64
N SER A 93 -6.08 -11.62 -21.46
CA SER A 93 -6.19 -11.44 -22.92
C SER A 93 -7.58 -10.97 -23.39
N THR A 94 -8.57 -10.89 -22.50
CA THR A 94 -9.98 -10.65 -22.87
C THR A 94 -10.42 -9.26 -22.43
N PRO A 95 -10.88 -8.38 -23.33
CA PRO A 95 -11.40 -7.05 -22.97
C PRO A 95 -12.63 -7.15 -22.05
N LYS A 96 -12.76 -6.22 -21.10
CA LYS A 96 -13.89 -6.13 -20.16
C LYS A 96 -14.13 -7.44 -19.38
N SER A 97 -13.08 -8.19 -19.09
CA SER A 97 -13.17 -9.45 -18.37
C SER A 97 -13.19 -9.28 -16.84
N VAL A 98 -13.74 -10.27 -16.15
CA VAL A 98 -13.76 -10.38 -14.70
C VAL A 98 -13.13 -11.71 -14.32
N LEU A 99 -11.92 -11.69 -13.76
CA LEU A 99 -11.33 -12.86 -13.10
C LEU A 99 -12.01 -13.03 -11.74
N LEU A 100 -12.79 -14.09 -11.56
CA LEU A 100 -13.56 -14.34 -10.33
C LEU A 100 -12.92 -15.43 -9.48
N VAL A 101 -12.63 -15.09 -8.22
CA VAL A 101 -12.37 -16.01 -7.11
C VAL A 101 -13.62 -16.05 -6.23
N PRO A 102 -14.46 -17.10 -6.32
CA PRO A 102 -15.80 -17.08 -5.74
C PRO A 102 -15.82 -17.25 -4.21
N GLU A 103 -16.89 -16.73 -3.60
CA GLU A 103 -17.14 -16.76 -2.16
C GLU A 103 -17.23 -18.20 -1.61
N GLY A 104 -16.94 -18.38 -0.32
CA GLY A 104 -17.12 -19.66 0.38
C GLY A 104 -16.07 -20.72 0.07
N ARG A 105 -15.09 -20.41 -0.77
CA ARG A 105 -14.02 -21.32 -1.19
C ARG A 105 -12.64 -20.81 -0.81
N ARG A 106 -11.68 -21.71 -0.66
CA ARG A 106 -10.31 -21.41 -0.22
C ARG A 106 -9.31 -22.03 -1.18
N TYR A 107 -8.44 -21.23 -1.82
CA TYR A 107 -7.59 -21.70 -2.91
C TYR A 107 -6.12 -21.68 -2.51
N LEU A 108 -5.46 -22.83 -2.46
CA LEU A 108 -4.03 -22.89 -2.19
C LEU A 108 -3.25 -22.58 -3.46
N VAL A 109 -2.61 -21.42 -3.48
CA VAL A 109 -1.88 -20.90 -4.65
C VAL A 109 -0.42 -20.71 -4.28
N ASN A 110 0.49 -21.37 -4.99
CA ASN A 110 1.94 -21.21 -4.84
C ASN A 110 2.40 -19.82 -5.33
N ALA A 111 3.65 -19.46 -5.01
CA ALA A 111 4.27 -18.22 -5.49
C ALA A 111 4.11 -18.05 -7.01
N THR A 112 3.39 -17.02 -7.42
CA THR A 112 2.95 -16.83 -8.80
C THR A 112 3.05 -15.37 -9.19
N ARG A 113 3.62 -15.14 -10.38
CA ARG A 113 3.63 -13.84 -11.03
C ARG A 113 2.59 -13.78 -12.13
N PHE A 114 1.68 -12.82 -12.03
CA PHE A 114 0.64 -12.50 -12.99
C PHE A 114 1.07 -11.25 -13.77
N THR A 115 1.56 -11.45 -14.98
CA THR A 115 2.18 -10.39 -15.79
C THR A 115 1.24 -9.95 -16.92
N GLY A 116 1.14 -8.63 -17.12
CA GLY A 116 0.50 -8.01 -18.29
C GLY A 116 1.48 -7.73 -19.45
N PRO A 117 1.09 -6.92 -20.45
CA PRO A 117 -0.10 -6.08 -20.45
C PRO A 117 -1.38 -6.89 -20.63
N CYS A 118 -2.47 -6.43 -20.00
CA CYS A 118 -3.79 -7.01 -20.18
C CYS A 118 -4.65 -6.15 -21.10
N ALA A 119 -5.69 -6.76 -21.66
CA ALA A 119 -6.76 -6.07 -22.38
C ALA A 119 -7.51 -5.09 -21.46
N ASP A 120 -8.16 -4.11 -22.09
CA ASP A 120 -8.78 -2.98 -21.38
C ASP A 120 -9.89 -3.43 -20.41
N LYS A 121 -9.99 -2.72 -19.27
CA LYS A 121 -11.04 -2.89 -18.23
C LYS A 121 -11.09 -4.29 -17.58
N LEU A 122 -9.94 -4.90 -17.30
CA LEU A 122 -9.86 -6.11 -16.47
C LEU A 122 -10.27 -5.80 -15.02
N VAL A 123 -11.15 -6.62 -14.48
CA VAL A 123 -11.52 -6.65 -13.06
C VAL A 123 -11.05 -7.97 -12.44
N ILE A 124 -10.43 -7.90 -11.28
CA ILE A 124 -10.06 -9.05 -10.45
C ILE A 124 -11.00 -9.02 -9.25
N GLN A 125 -12.01 -9.90 -9.28
CA GLN A 125 -13.05 -10.03 -8.26
C GLN A 125 -12.67 -11.15 -7.29
N ILE A 126 -12.32 -10.80 -6.06
CA ILE A 126 -11.94 -11.74 -5.01
C ILE A 126 -13.01 -11.71 -3.91
N GLU A 127 -13.88 -12.73 -3.91
CA GLU A 127 -14.87 -12.96 -2.84
C GLU A 127 -14.47 -14.11 -1.93
N GLY A 128 -13.73 -15.08 -2.46
CA GLY A 128 -13.19 -16.22 -1.70
C GLY A 128 -11.93 -15.90 -0.92
N THR A 129 -11.28 -16.95 -0.45
CA THR A 129 -9.96 -16.87 0.19
C THR A 129 -8.88 -17.44 -0.72
N ILE A 130 -7.82 -16.70 -0.98
CA ILE A 130 -6.58 -17.22 -1.56
C ILE A 130 -5.61 -17.44 -0.40
N VAL A 131 -5.01 -18.62 -0.30
CA VAL A 131 -4.08 -18.99 0.78
C VAL A 131 -2.72 -19.38 0.23
N ALA A 132 -1.65 -18.96 0.90
CA ALA A 132 -0.28 -19.34 0.59
C ALA A 132 0.12 -20.68 1.23
N PRO A 133 1.04 -21.44 0.61
CA PRO A 133 1.76 -22.51 1.28
C PRO A 133 2.44 -22.01 2.55
N ASP A 134 2.30 -22.76 3.65
CA ASP A 134 2.81 -22.35 4.95
C ASP A 134 4.27 -22.73 5.18
N GLU A 135 4.80 -23.74 4.48
CA GLU A 135 6.09 -24.38 4.75
C GLU A 135 7.25 -23.63 4.08
N PRO A 136 8.13 -22.95 4.84
CA PRO A 136 9.22 -22.17 4.26
C PRO A 136 10.21 -22.99 3.43
N LYS A 137 10.38 -24.27 3.76
CA LYS A 137 11.30 -25.17 3.04
C LYS A 137 10.83 -25.51 1.63
N ASN A 138 9.53 -25.45 1.39
CA ASN A 138 8.92 -25.81 0.11
C ASN A 138 8.66 -24.58 -0.77
N TRP A 139 9.04 -23.39 -0.32
CA TRP A 139 8.80 -22.17 -1.06
C TRP A 139 9.64 -22.10 -2.34
N ASP A 140 9.04 -21.63 -3.43
CA ASP A 140 9.73 -21.51 -4.72
C ASP A 140 10.94 -20.57 -4.60
N PRO A 141 12.18 -21.06 -4.80
CA PRO A 141 13.37 -20.24 -4.70
C PRO A 141 13.43 -19.15 -5.77
N LYS A 142 12.76 -19.34 -6.93
CA LYS A 142 12.69 -18.33 -8.00
C LYS A 142 11.88 -17.12 -7.58
N ASN A 143 10.94 -17.30 -6.66
CA ASN A 143 10.06 -16.27 -6.11
C ASN A 143 10.24 -16.13 -4.59
N SER A 144 11.48 -16.24 -4.11
CA SER A 144 11.81 -16.26 -2.67
C SER A 144 11.35 -15.05 -1.85
N ARG A 145 10.97 -13.95 -2.51
CA ARG A 145 10.56 -12.69 -1.87
C ARG A 145 9.12 -12.29 -2.14
N ASN A 146 8.40 -12.96 -3.05
CA ASN A 146 7.06 -12.59 -3.48
C ASN A 146 6.14 -13.81 -3.51
N TRP A 147 4.88 -13.63 -3.10
CA TRP A 147 3.83 -14.63 -3.26
C TRP A 147 2.93 -14.32 -4.47
N LEU A 148 2.02 -13.36 -4.36
CA LEU A 148 1.16 -12.92 -5.47
C LEU A 148 1.71 -11.62 -6.05
N ASP A 149 2.40 -11.72 -7.18
CA ASP A 149 3.07 -10.60 -7.84
C ASP A 149 2.32 -10.23 -9.12
N PHE A 150 1.60 -9.11 -9.11
CA PHE A 150 0.92 -8.57 -10.28
C PHE A 150 1.76 -7.45 -10.88
N SER A 151 2.19 -7.65 -12.12
CA SER A 151 3.17 -6.77 -12.75
C SER A 151 2.76 -6.33 -14.15
N ASN A 152 3.20 -5.12 -14.54
CA ASN A 152 2.95 -4.56 -15.87
C ASN A 152 1.46 -4.45 -16.21
N LEU A 153 0.66 -4.01 -15.23
CA LEU A 153 -0.78 -3.82 -15.38
C LEU A 153 -1.12 -2.34 -15.61
N THR A 154 -2.18 -2.11 -16.39
CA THR A 154 -2.70 -0.76 -16.66
C THR A 154 -4.22 -0.79 -16.56
N LYS A 155 -4.82 0.14 -15.80
CA LYS A 155 -6.30 0.29 -15.66
C LYS A 155 -7.01 -0.97 -15.14
N VAL A 156 -6.45 -1.61 -14.12
CA VAL A 156 -7.01 -2.82 -13.50
C VAL A 156 -7.66 -2.49 -12.15
N LEU A 157 -8.83 -3.07 -11.90
CA LEU A 157 -9.56 -2.99 -10.64
C LEU A 157 -9.49 -4.30 -9.88
N PHE A 158 -8.92 -4.30 -8.69
CA PHE A 158 -9.04 -5.36 -7.70
C PHE A 158 -10.17 -5.00 -6.74
N GLN A 159 -11.14 -5.88 -6.57
CA GLN A 159 -12.27 -5.63 -5.68
C GLN A 159 -12.86 -6.93 -5.11
N GLY A 160 -13.79 -6.76 -4.18
CA GLY A 160 -14.51 -7.84 -3.48
C GLY A 160 -14.34 -7.73 -1.98
N GLY A 161 -14.94 -8.66 -1.24
CA GLY A 161 -14.80 -8.78 0.22
C GLY A 161 -13.83 -9.88 0.67
N GLY A 162 -13.17 -10.54 -0.27
CA GLY A 162 -12.37 -11.74 -0.05
C GLY A 162 -11.04 -11.52 0.67
N VAL A 163 -10.35 -12.63 0.92
CA VAL A 163 -9.18 -12.71 1.79
C VAL A 163 -7.95 -13.21 1.02
N ILE A 164 -6.81 -12.55 1.21
CA ILE A 164 -5.49 -13.01 0.81
C ILE A 164 -4.74 -13.37 2.11
N ASP A 165 -4.54 -14.66 2.36
CA ASP A 165 -3.94 -15.19 3.59
C ASP A 165 -2.54 -15.75 3.33
N GLY A 166 -1.52 -15.09 3.87
CA GLY A 166 -0.12 -15.46 3.68
C GLY A 166 0.35 -16.65 4.52
N SER A 167 -0.46 -17.22 5.43
CA SER A 167 -0.05 -18.37 6.25
C SER A 167 1.32 -18.18 6.96
N GLY A 168 1.62 -16.97 7.45
CA GLY A 168 2.95 -16.57 7.91
C GLY A 168 3.50 -17.24 9.18
N GLY A 169 2.70 -18.02 9.92
CA GLY A 169 3.06 -18.57 11.23
C GLY A 169 4.41 -19.27 11.30
N LYS A 170 4.69 -20.20 10.36
CA LYS A 170 5.97 -20.91 10.30
C LYS A 170 7.14 -20.01 9.89
N TRP A 171 6.89 -19.02 9.03
CA TRP A 171 7.88 -18.03 8.62
C TRP A 171 8.33 -17.16 9.80
N TRP A 172 7.38 -16.72 10.62
CA TRP A 172 7.66 -15.95 11.82
C TRP A 172 8.46 -16.76 12.84
N ALA A 173 8.08 -18.02 13.07
CA ALA A 173 8.80 -18.93 13.97
C ALA A 173 10.25 -19.18 13.51
N ALA A 174 10.48 -19.24 12.19
CA ALA A 174 11.80 -19.40 11.59
C ALA A 174 12.63 -18.10 11.53
N SER A 175 12.07 -16.95 11.90
CA SER A 175 12.74 -15.65 11.78
C SER A 175 13.85 -15.47 12.83
N CYS A 176 14.96 -14.85 12.41
CA CYS A 176 16.02 -14.45 13.33
C CYS A 176 15.60 -13.33 14.31
N LYS A 177 14.48 -12.65 14.04
CA LYS A 177 13.89 -11.65 14.94
C LYS A 177 13.17 -12.28 16.13
N LYS A 178 12.66 -13.51 15.96
CA LYS A 178 12.09 -14.31 17.06
C LYS A 178 13.17 -15.08 17.81
N ASN A 179 14.14 -15.66 17.11
CA ASN A 179 15.25 -16.38 17.71
C ASN A 179 16.56 -16.06 16.98
N LYS A 180 17.51 -15.39 17.66
CA LYS A 180 18.78 -14.96 17.07
C LYS A 180 19.68 -16.11 16.57
N SER A 181 19.43 -17.35 16.99
CA SER A 181 20.12 -18.54 16.47
C SER A 181 19.62 -18.97 15.10
N ASN A 182 18.44 -18.51 14.65
CA ASN A 182 17.94 -18.77 13.30
C ASN A 182 18.71 -17.91 12.27
N PRO A 183 18.86 -18.40 11.03
CA PRO A 183 19.45 -17.60 9.97
C PRO A 183 18.56 -16.40 9.63
N CYS A 184 19.15 -15.21 9.50
CA CYS A 184 18.42 -14.03 9.03
C CYS A 184 18.16 -14.13 7.52
N LYS A 185 16.99 -14.67 7.18
CA LYS A 185 16.47 -14.77 5.81
C LYS A 185 15.22 -13.92 5.67
N GLY A 186 15.02 -13.35 4.49
CA GLY A 186 13.76 -12.70 4.18
C GLY A 186 12.64 -13.74 3.95
N ALA A 187 11.39 -13.33 4.15
CA ALA A 187 10.20 -14.11 3.83
C ALA A 187 9.31 -13.40 2.77
N PRO A 188 8.45 -14.12 2.04
CA PRO A 188 7.67 -13.56 0.94
C PRO A 188 6.73 -12.40 1.35
N THR A 189 6.55 -11.43 0.46
CA THR A 189 5.45 -10.46 0.51
C THR A 189 4.17 -11.11 0.00
N ALA A 190 3.03 -10.87 0.66
CA ALA A 190 1.77 -11.52 0.27
C ALA A 190 1.21 -11.01 -1.06
N LEU A 191 1.01 -9.70 -1.19
CA LEU A 191 0.52 -9.06 -2.42
C LEU A 191 1.49 -7.98 -2.88
N THR A 192 1.91 -8.05 -4.14
CA THR A 192 2.74 -7.02 -4.78
C THR A 192 2.04 -6.50 -6.03
N ILE A 193 1.88 -5.19 -6.13
CA ILE A 193 1.57 -4.48 -7.38
C ILE A 193 2.88 -3.82 -7.83
N ASP A 194 3.43 -4.30 -8.95
CA ASP A 194 4.72 -3.84 -9.44
C ASP A 194 4.64 -3.26 -10.85
N SER A 195 5.42 -2.22 -11.13
CA SER A 195 5.61 -1.68 -12.49
C SER A 195 4.28 -1.42 -13.21
N SER A 196 3.29 -0.90 -12.49
CA SER A 196 1.89 -0.84 -12.94
C SER A 196 1.33 0.57 -12.84
N SER A 197 0.25 0.85 -13.60
CA SER A 197 -0.37 2.16 -13.64
C SER A 197 -1.90 2.14 -13.57
N ALA A 198 -2.50 3.18 -12.98
CA ALA A 198 -3.95 3.33 -12.88
C ALA A 198 -4.64 2.09 -12.26
N ILE A 199 -4.12 1.63 -11.12
CA ILE A 199 -4.65 0.47 -10.39
C ILE A 199 -5.56 0.95 -9.26
N SER A 200 -6.68 0.27 -9.07
CA SER A 200 -7.56 0.46 -7.91
C SER A 200 -7.69 -0.84 -7.13
N VAL A 201 -7.55 -0.79 -5.81
CA VAL A 201 -7.72 -1.93 -4.90
C VAL A 201 -8.76 -1.57 -3.85
N LYS A 202 -9.88 -2.30 -3.81
CA LYS A 202 -11.03 -1.98 -2.94
C LYS A 202 -11.48 -3.18 -2.12
N GLY A 203 -11.66 -2.97 -0.81
CA GLY A 203 -12.43 -3.88 0.06
C GLY A 203 -11.75 -5.18 0.50
N LEU A 204 -10.58 -5.52 -0.06
CA LEU A 204 -9.88 -6.77 0.23
C LEU A 204 -9.35 -6.82 1.68
N THR A 205 -9.28 -8.02 2.23
CA THR A 205 -8.53 -8.32 3.45
C THR A 205 -7.23 -9.03 3.11
N ILE A 206 -6.09 -8.53 3.58
CA ILE A 206 -4.77 -9.15 3.44
C ILE A 206 -4.25 -9.49 4.83
N GLN A 207 -4.07 -10.78 5.13
CA GLN A 207 -3.75 -11.21 6.49
C GLN A 207 -2.58 -12.18 6.56
N ASN A 208 -1.98 -12.25 7.73
CA ASN A 208 -0.94 -13.21 8.10
C ASN A 208 0.18 -13.32 7.05
N SER A 209 0.63 -12.19 6.50
CA SER A 209 1.73 -12.24 5.55
C SER A 209 2.99 -12.80 6.19
N GLN A 210 3.75 -13.57 5.40
CA GLN A 210 5.01 -14.16 5.79
C GLN A 210 6.04 -13.08 6.14
N GLN A 211 6.01 -11.95 5.43
CA GLN A 211 6.70 -10.70 5.75
C GLN A 211 5.75 -9.53 5.50
N MET A 212 5.87 -8.79 4.39
CA MET A 212 5.05 -7.60 4.13
C MET A 212 3.71 -7.95 3.48
N HIS A 213 2.63 -7.30 3.88
CA HIS A 213 1.30 -7.65 3.37
C HIS A 213 1.06 -7.12 1.95
N PHE A 214 1.21 -5.82 1.73
CA PHE A 214 0.91 -5.20 0.46
C PHE A 214 2.04 -4.25 0.03
N VAL A 215 2.77 -4.61 -1.02
CA VAL A 215 3.79 -3.76 -1.64
C VAL A 215 3.24 -3.08 -2.90
N ILE A 216 3.42 -1.76 -2.98
CA ILE A 216 3.25 -0.94 -4.18
C ILE A 216 4.66 -0.52 -4.62
N SER A 217 5.10 -1.03 -5.76
CA SER A 217 6.47 -0.88 -6.25
C SER A 217 6.48 -0.36 -7.69
N ARG A 218 7.36 0.59 -8.00
CA ARG A 218 7.60 1.10 -9.37
C ARG A 218 6.33 1.51 -10.11
N SER A 219 5.34 2.01 -9.38
CA SER A 219 3.97 2.16 -9.90
C SER A 219 3.50 3.62 -9.86
N ASN A 220 2.51 3.94 -10.71
CA ASN A 220 1.94 5.29 -10.83
C ASN A 220 0.41 5.26 -10.76
N SER A 221 -0.20 6.24 -10.10
CA SER A 221 -1.66 6.38 -10.03
C SER A 221 -2.33 5.15 -9.43
N ILE A 222 -1.97 4.85 -8.18
CA ILE A 222 -2.51 3.69 -7.44
C ILE A 222 -3.49 4.19 -6.39
N ARG A 223 -4.68 3.60 -6.33
CA ARG A 223 -5.67 3.92 -5.31
C ARG A 223 -6.04 2.70 -4.49
N VAL A 224 -6.05 2.83 -3.17
CA VAL A 224 -6.37 1.75 -2.23
C VAL A 224 -7.44 2.23 -1.27
N PHE A 225 -8.59 1.56 -1.26
CA PHE A 225 -9.77 1.97 -0.52
C PHE A 225 -10.35 0.84 0.32
N ASN A 226 -10.68 1.11 1.58
CA ASN A 226 -11.34 0.15 2.47
C ASN A 226 -10.60 -1.20 2.60
N VAL A 227 -9.28 -1.21 2.42
CA VAL A 227 -8.47 -2.43 2.59
C VAL A 227 -8.20 -2.67 4.07
N LYS A 228 -8.32 -3.93 4.49
CA LYS A 228 -7.96 -4.38 5.82
C LYS A 228 -6.66 -5.18 5.77
N VAL A 229 -5.74 -4.88 6.66
CA VAL A 229 -4.48 -5.60 6.83
C VAL A 229 -4.32 -6.07 8.26
N SER A 230 -4.01 -7.34 8.49
CA SER A 230 -3.86 -7.88 9.84
C SER A 230 -2.84 -9.00 10.01
N ALA A 231 -1.99 -8.89 11.03
CA ALA A 231 -1.17 -9.97 11.57
C ALA A 231 -1.03 -9.81 13.09
N PRO A 232 -0.58 -10.83 13.84
CA PRO A 232 -0.28 -10.70 15.27
C PRO A 232 0.69 -9.54 15.56
N GLU A 233 0.53 -8.87 16.70
CA GLU A 233 1.42 -7.74 17.09
C GLU A 233 2.89 -8.15 17.21
N ASP A 234 3.16 -9.41 17.49
CA ASP A 234 4.51 -9.93 17.67
C ASP A 234 5.08 -10.55 16.38
N SER A 235 4.39 -10.48 15.23
CA SER A 235 4.88 -11.02 13.97
C SER A 235 6.02 -10.15 13.40
N PRO A 236 7.19 -10.73 13.09
CA PRO A 236 8.37 -9.95 12.72
C PRO A 236 8.29 -9.45 11.27
N ASN A 237 8.62 -8.17 11.07
CA ASN A 237 8.75 -7.53 9.76
C ASN A 237 7.48 -7.60 8.91
N THR A 238 6.33 -7.52 9.58
CA THR A 238 5.03 -7.56 8.92
C THR A 238 4.50 -6.19 8.59
N ASP A 239 5.19 -5.46 7.71
CA ASP A 239 4.73 -4.15 7.26
C ASP A 239 3.34 -4.31 6.61
N GLY A 240 2.47 -3.31 6.82
CA GLY A 240 1.11 -3.31 6.28
C GLY A 240 1.09 -2.97 4.79
N ILE A 241 1.11 -1.67 4.48
CA ILE A 241 1.23 -1.17 3.11
C ILE A 241 2.60 -0.53 2.92
N HIS A 242 3.42 -1.11 2.05
CA HIS A 242 4.76 -0.66 1.74
C HIS A 242 4.82 0.00 0.37
N ILE A 243 5.21 1.28 0.31
CA ILE A 243 5.31 2.05 -0.93
C ILE A 243 6.78 2.35 -1.22
N THR A 244 7.23 1.92 -2.40
CA THR A 244 8.61 2.13 -2.88
C THR A 244 8.62 2.53 -4.35
N ALA A 245 9.50 3.44 -4.73
CA ALA A 245 9.71 3.85 -6.13
C ALA A 245 8.40 4.20 -6.87
N SER A 246 7.41 4.77 -6.20
CA SER A 246 6.04 4.92 -6.73
C SER A 246 5.53 6.34 -6.56
N THR A 247 4.69 6.79 -7.49
CA THR A 247 4.15 8.16 -7.49
C THR A 247 2.62 8.17 -7.63
N ASN A 248 1.98 9.23 -7.13
CA ASN A 248 0.52 9.41 -7.17
C ASN A 248 -0.23 8.23 -6.53
N VAL A 249 0.07 7.97 -5.25
CA VAL A 249 -0.59 6.89 -4.48
C VAL A 249 -1.60 7.48 -3.51
N ILE A 250 -2.83 6.98 -3.54
CA ILE A 250 -3.90 7.36 -2.62
C ILE A 250 -4.26 6.15 -1.76
N LEU A 251 -4.14 6.29 -0.45
CA LEU A 251 -4.64 5.31 0.52
C LEU A 251 -5.78 5.94 1.31
N GLN A 252 -6.94 5.30 1.35
CA GLN A 252 -8.09 5.87 2.06
C GLN A 252 -8.91 4.80 2.80
N ASN A 253 -9.34 5.14 4.02
CA ASN A 253 -10.19 4.30 4.85
C ASN A 253 -9.59 2.89 5.11
N CYS A 254 -8.26 2.79 5.16
CA CYS A 254 -7.58 1.52 5.38
C CYS A 254 -7.45 1.22 6.88
N LYS A 255 -7.60 -0.05 7.26
CA LYS A 255 -7.44 -0.53 8.64
C LYS A 255 -6.31 -1.53 8.74
N ILE A 256 -5.26 -1.19 9.46
CA ILE A 256 -3.99 -1.91 9.45
C ILE A 256 -3.57 -2.19 10.90
N GLY A 257 -3.31 -3.45 11.23
CA GLY A 257 -2.73 -3.84 12.52
C GLY A 257 -1.75 -4.99 12.33
N THR A 258 -0.48 -4.79 12.64
CA THR A 258 0.58 -5.77 12.38
C THR A 258 1.68 -5.68 13.45
N GLY A 259 2.76 -6.45 13.31
CA GLY A 259 3.94 -6.33 14.17
C GLY A 259 5.06 -5.38 13.67
N ASP A 260 4.83 -4.62 12.60
CA ASP A 260 5.81 -3.64 12.10
C ASP A 260 5.09 -2.36 11.59
N ASP A 261 5.70 -1.61 10.67
CA ASP A 261 5.14 -0.35 10.14
C ASP A 261 3.74 -0.58 9.52
N CYS A 262 2.73 0.19 9.93
CA CYS A 262 1.40 0.12 9.31
C CYS A 262 1.47 0.54 7.85
N ILE A 263 2.11 1.69 7.61
CA ILE A 263 2.41 2.20 6.28
C ILE A 263 3.87 2.59 6.30
N SER A 264 4.66 2.05 5.37
CA SER A 264 6.06 2.39 5.20
C SER A 264 6.28 2.99 3.81
N ILE A 265 6.83 4.20 3.75
CA ILE A 265 7.12 4.92 2.51
C ILE A 265 8.64 5.04 2.38
N VAL A 266 9.21 4.47 1.34
CA VAL A 266 10.67 4.43 1.15
C VAL A 266 11.08 5.08 -0.17
N ASN A 267 12.37 4.98 -0.47
CA ASN A 267 13.06 5.73 -1.52
C ASN A 267 12.31 5.81 -2.86
N ALA A 268 12.52 6.92 -3.56
CA ALA A 268 11.96 7.26 -4.87
C ALA A 268 10.43 7.28 -4.90
N SER A 269 9.79 7.63 -3.77
CA SER A 269 8.34 7.73 -3.68
C SER A 269 7.86 9.16 -3.52
N SER A 270 6.84 9.57 -4.26
CA SER A 270 6.33 10.95 -4.22
C SER A 270 4.82 11.06 -4.42
N ASN A 271 4.24 12.19 -4.03
CA ASN A 271 2.81 12.49 -4.22
C ASN A 271 1.92 11.40 -3.62
N ILE A 272 2.09 11.15 -2.32
CA ILE A 272 1.33 10.12 -1.60
C ILE A 272 0.32 10.83 -0.71
N LYS A 273 -0.96 10.53 -0.91
CA LYS A 273 -2.05 11.03 -0.08
C LYS A 273 -2.66 9.89 0.71
N MET A 274 -2.72 10.04 2.01
CA MET A 274 -3.34 9.09 2.92
C MET A 274 -4.51 9.80 3.60
N LYS A 275 -5.70 9.18 3.64
CA LYS A 275 -6.88 9.76 4.27
C LYS A 275 -7.59 8.77 5.18
N THR A 276 -7.86 9.13 6.43
CA THR A 276 -8.58 8.27 7.39
C THR A 276 -7.93 6.90 7.52
N ILE A 277 -6.72 6.86 8.07
CA ILE A 277 -5.98 5.61 8.31
C ILE A 277 -6.21 5.13 9.74
N TYR A 278 -6.63 3.88 9.91
CA TYR A 278 -6.64 3.23 11.23
C TYR A 278 -5.41 2.34 11.33
N CYS A 279 -4.50 2.67 12.23
CA CYS A 279 -3.22 1.98 12.38
C CYS A 279 -3.05 1.51 13.83
N GLY A 280 -2.84 0.21 14.02
CA GLY A 280 -2.69 -0.33 15.35
C GLY A 280 -3.20 -1.77 15.54
N PRO A 281 -2.44 -2.64 16.23
CA PRO A 281 -1.09 -2.43 16.78
C PRO A 281 0.00 -2.33 15.68
N GLY A 282 1.25 -2.02 16.05
CA GLY A 282 2.41 -1.99 15.14
C GLY A 282 3.40 -0.84 15.39
N HIS A 283 4.18 -0.45 14.39
CA HIS A 283 5.18 0.62 14.52
C HIS A 283 4.68 2.03 14.17
N GLY A 284 3.45 2.17 13.66
CA GLY A 284 2.92 3.45 13.19
C GLY A 284 3.13 3.68 11.70
N ILE A 285 3.04 4.95 11.28
CA ILE A 285 3.34 5.38 9.91
C ILE A 285 4.82 5.75 9.84
N SER A 286 5.53 5.22 8.85
CA SER A 286 6.98 5.36 8.77
C SER A 286 7.45 5.83 7.39
N ILE A 287 8.38 6.79 7.37
CA ILE A 287 9.15 7.16 6.19
C ILE A 287 10.57 6.62 6.37
N GLY A 288 11.01 5.77 5.45
CA GLY A 288 12.31 5.11 5.48
C GLY A 288 12.29 3.67 6.03
N SER A 289 13.45 3.06 6.28
CA SER A 289 14.76 3.72 6.35
C SER A 289 15.27 4.23 5.00
N LEU A 290 15.76 5.47 4.97
CA LEU A 290 16.38 6.09 3.80
C LEU A 290 17.91 6.17 3.98
N GLY A 291 18.64 6.15 2.86
CA GLY A 291 20.09 6.37 2.84
C GLY A 291 20.96 5.19 3.23
N LYS A 292 20.41 3.97 3.19
CA LYS A 292 21.19 2.75 3.44
C LYS A 292 22.37 2.67 2.48
N ASP A 293 23.51 2.19 2.96
CA ASP A 293 24.73 2.00 2.15
C ASP A 293 25.20 3.31 1.48
N ASN A 294 25.02 4.45 2.16
CA ASN A 294 25.30 5.80 1.66
C ASN A 294 24.53 6.16 0.37
N SER A 295 23.39 5.52 0.12
CA SER A 295 22.55 5.86 -1.03
C SER A 295 21.85 7.22 -0.83
N ILE A 296 21.46 7.86 -1.92
CA ILE A 296 20.52 8.99 -1.85
C ILE A 296 19.12 8.43 -1.59
N GLY A 297 18.40 9.02 -0.64
CA GLY A 297 17.04 8.68 -0.28
C GLY A 297 16.09 9.86 -0.47
N ILE A 298 15.14 9.77 -1.39
CA ILE A 298 14.19 10.85 -1.70
C ILE A 298 12.76 10.36 -1.47
N VAL A 299 12.03 11.09 -0.64
CA VAL A 299 10.58 10.93 -0.41
C VAL A 299 9.97 12.31 -0.29
N GLU A 300 8.98 12.63 -1.13
CA GLU A 300 8.49 14.00 -1.31
C GLU A 300 6.96 14.06 -1.41
N ASN A 301 6.35 15.18 -1.02
CA ASN A 301 4.91 15.45 -1.18
C ASN A 301 4.03 14.35 -0.57
N ILE A 302 4.24 14.10 0.72
CA ILE A 302 3.46 13.14 1.50
C ILE A 302 2.43 13.89 2.33
N VAL A 303 1.15 13.65 2.07
CA VAL A 303 0.04 14.21 2.83
C VAL A 303 -0.65 13.08 3.57
N LEU A 304 -0.68 13.16 4.89
CA LEU A 304 -1.62 12.40 5.70
C LEU A 304 -2.75 13.35 6.09
N ASP A 305 -4.00 12.94 5.89
CA ASP A 305 -5.22 13.64 6.28
C ASP A 305 -6.03 12.70 7.18
N ASN A 306 -5.91 12.90 8.49
CA ASN A 306 -6.52 12.08 9.54
C ASN A 306 -5.96 10.65 9.69
N ALA A 307 -5.51 10.33 10.92
CA ALA A 307 -5.11 8.98 11.30
C ALA A 307 -5.48 8.66 12.75
N PHE A 308 -5.98 7.45 12.96
CA PHE A 308 -6.32 6.88 14.25
C PHE A 308 -5.29 5.83 14.62
N LEU A 309 -4.43 6.18 15.57
CA LEU A 309 -3.31 5.35 16.01
C LEU A 309 -3.68 4.69 17.34
N ARG A 310 -3.56 3.36 17.44
CA ARG A 310 -3.86 2.61 18.67
C ARG A 310 -2.81 1.53 18.92
N ALA A 311 -2.24 1.49 20.13
CA ALA A 311 -1.24 0.47 20.49
C ALA A 311 -0.10 0.36 19.46
N SER A 312 0.27 1.49 18.84
CA SER A 312 1.44 1.59 17.99
C SER A 312 2.62 2.14 18.77
N THR A 313 3.85 1.73 18.43
CA THR A 313 5.06 2.22 19.11
C THR A 313 5.39 3.67 18.73
N ASN A 314 4.92 4.13 17.57
CA ASN A 314 5.04 5.53 17.12
C ASN A 314 3.74 5.98 16.47
N GLY A 315 3.55 7.30 16.35
CA GLY A 315 2.52 7.87 15.49
C GLY A 315 3.00 7.98 14.04
N LEU A 316 3.86 8.98 13.79
CA LEU A 316 4.66 9.10 12.58
C LEU A 316 6.15 9.04 12.93
N ARG A 317 6.93 8.33 12.13
CA ARG A 317 8.37 8.13 12.32
C ARG A 317 9.14 8.34 11.02
N ILE A 318 10.26 9.06 11.05
CA ILE A 318 11.20 9.17 9.92
C ILE A 318 12.50 8.46 10.32
N LYS A 319 12.98 7.54 9.48
CA LYS A 319 14.20 6.76 9.69
C LYS A 319 15.21 7.06 8.58
N THR A 320 16.41 7.50 8.94
CA THR A 320 17.53 7.69 8.00
C THR A 320 18.77 6.99 8.54
N TRP A 321 19.64 6.53 7.65
CA TRP A 321 20.98 6.04 8.01
C TRP A 321 21.95 7.22 8.17
N GLN A 322 22.84 7.13 9.16
CA GLN A 322 23.94 8.08 9.30
C GLN A 322 25.00 7.77 8.25
N VAL A 323 25.39 8.79 7.48
CA VAL A 323 26.53 8.70 6.56
C VAL A 323 27.81 8.92 7.36
N ILE A 324 28.69 7.91 7.41
CA ILE A 324 30.05 8.05 7.98
C ILE A 324 31.02 8.28 6.82
N PHE A 325 31.55 9.50 6.69
CA PHE A 325 32.64 9.79 5.77
C PHE A 325 34.00 9.49 6.43
N LEU A 326 34.90 8.87 5.66
CA LEU A 326 36.30 8.65 6.06
C LEU A 326 37.22 9.83 5.64
N SER A 327 36.69 10.95 5.14
CA SER A 327 37.49 12.13 4.76
C SER A 327 36.78 13.47 5.09
N PRO A 328 37.53 14.54 5.42
CA PRO A 328 36.95 15.83 5.84
C PRO A 328 36.43 16.73 4.70
N GLU A 329 36.53 16.32 3.43
CA GLU A 329 36.40 17.23 2.27
C GLU A 329 35.30 16.82 1.26
N SER A 330 34.20 16.21 1.71
CA SER A 330 33.12 15.85 0.79
C SER A 330 31.76 16.36 1.28
N SER A 331 31.25 17.33 0.52
CA SER A 331 30.01 18.06 0.78
C SER A 331 28.79 17.16 0.86
N ILE A 332 27.88 17.53 1.76
CA ILE A 332 26.64 16.82 2.07
C ILE A 332 25.64 16.96 0.92
N ILE A 333 25.11 15.84 0.44
CA ILE A 333 23.91 15.80 -0.40
C ILE A 333 22.89 14.86 0.28
N CYS A 334 22.17 15.38 1.27
CA CYS A 334 20.82 14.92 1.54
C CYS A 334 19.90 15.82 0.72
N THR A 335 19.60 15.43 -0.51
CA THR A 335 18.71 16.20 -1.38
C THR A 335 17.30 16.17 -0.80
N HIS A 336 16.83 17.33 -0.34
CA HIS A 336 15.44 17.74 -0.11
C HIS A 336 14.44 16.63 0.32
N ILE A 337 14.27 16.43 1.63
CA ILE A 337 13.12 15.70 2.17
C ILE A 337 12.03 16.74 2.49
N LEU A 338 11.20 17.11 1.51
CA LEU A 338 10.00 17.92 1.77
C LEU A 338 8.84 16.98 2.14
N ILE A 339 8.67 16.75 3.44
CA ILE A 339 7.52 16.02 3.98
C ILE A 339 6.53 17.06 4.51
N LEU A 340 5.33 17.10 3.94
CA LEU A 340 4.28 18.04 4.35
C LEU A 340 3.14 17.26 4.98
N VAL A 341 3.38 16.72 6.17
CA VAL A 341 2.37 15.96 6.90
C VAL A 341 1.32 16.92 7.47
N HIS A 342 0.02 16.60 7.34
CA HIS A 342 -1.05 17.32 8.03
C HIS A 342 -1.73 16.38 9.05
N LEU A 343 -1.11 16.22 10.21
CA LEU A 343 -1.64 15.29 11.22
C LEU A 343 -2.90 15.86 11.89
N ARG A 344 -4.04 15.20 11.69
CA ARG A 344 -5.19 15.30 12.61
C ARG A 344 -5.34 13.97 13.34
N THR A 345 -5.08 13.96 14.64
CA THR A 345 -5.22 12.77 15.50
C THR A 345 -6.29 13.01 16.55
N GLU A 346 -7.25 12.10 16.70
CA GLU A 346 -8.17 12.09 17.84
C GLU A 346 -7.91 10.85 18.72
N GLY A 347 -7.46 11.07 19.95
CA GLY A 347 -7.21 10.03 20.94
C GLY A 347 -7.92 10.32 22.27
N LYS A 348 -8.64 9.32 22.81
CA LYS A 348 -9.15 9.35 24.19
C LYS A 348 -8.03 9.05 25.20
N SER A 349 -7.17 10.04 25.42
CA SER A 349 -6.44 10.31 26.68
C SER A 349 -5.41 11.41 26.40
N GLY A 350 -5.75 12.66 26.75
CA GLY A 350 -4.81 13.77 26.93
C GLY A 350 -3.96 14.18 25.73
N PHE A 351 -4.43 15.20 25.01
CA PHE A 351 -3.68 16.13 24.13
C PHE A 351 -2.87 15.54 22.95
N CYS A 352 -3.37 15.80 21.73
CA CYS A 352 -2.62 16.48 20.65
C CYS A 352 -3.61 16.80 19.51
N ARG A 353 -4.11 18.03 19.47
CA ARG A 353 -4.79 18.62 18.31
C ARG A 353 -3.85 19.68 17.75
N GLU A 354 -2.83 19.25 17.02
CA GLU A 354 -1.86 20.12 16.37
C GLU A 354 -1.68 19.67 14.93
N ASP A 355 -1.96 20.56 13.97
CA ASP A 355 -1.61 20.36 12.57
C ASP A 355 -0.08 20.37 12.47
N LEU A 356 0.54 19.19 12.54
CA LEU A 356 1.99 19.08 12.57
C LEU A 356 2.58 19.11 11.16
N VAL A 357 2.82 20.31 10.60
CA VAL A 357 3.61 20.45 9.37
C VAL A 357 5.10 20.26 9.70
N MET A 358 5.60 19.04 9.51
CA MET A 358 7.01 18.71 9.74
C MET A 358 7.84 18.83 8.45
N CYS A 359 8.22 20.05 8.07
CA CYS A 359 9.25 20.24 7.04
C CYS A 359 10.64 19.88 7.62
N VAL A 360 11.14 18.69 7.34
CA VAL A 360 12.53 18.32 7.67
C VAL A 360 13.46 18.71 6.51
N GLN A 361 13.75 20.01 6.40
CA GLN A 361 14.77 20.48 5.47
C GLN A 361 16.15 20.37 6.13
N TYR A 362 16.94 19.37 5.76
CA TYR A 362 18.37 19.37 6.06
C TYR A 362 19.06 20.39 5.14
N ALA A 363 19.18 21.64 5.60
CA ALA A 363 20.05 22.62 4.97
C ALA A 363 21.45 22.49 5.57
N THR A 364 22.41 22.01 4.80
CA THR A 364 23.82 22.12 5.16
C THR A 364 24.38 23.36 4.51
N LYS A 365 24.93 24.26 5.34
CA LYS A 365 25.69 25.44 4.90
C LYS A 365 26.82 24.98 3.98
N MET A 366 26.95 25.65 2.83
CA MET A 366 28.14 25.62 1.98
C MET A 366 29.36 26.14 2.72
#